data_AF-A0A3S4ANV8-F1
#
_entry.id   AF-A0A3S4ANV8-F1
#
_cell.length_a   1.000
_cell.length_b   1.000
_cell.length_c   1.000
_cell.angle_alpha   90.00
_cell.angle_beta   90.00
_cell.angle_gamma   90.00
#
_symmetry.space_group_name_H-M   'P 1'
#
loop_
_entity.id
_entity.type
_entity.pdbx_description
1 polymer ?
#
loop_
_entity_poly.entity_id
_entity_poly.type
_entity_poly.pdbx_seq_one_letter_code
_entity_poly.pdbx_strand_id
1 'polypeptide(L)'
;MAVVILYERCLAARTAKVTKVQERPTKKWKPLPLTTVELQKMATRFLRMSGQQAMTVAEKLYNKGFISYPRTETDRFDKGMDLRALVRKQIQDNRWGQFAQNLVDGGFQQPREGRHDDKAHPPIHPITYAAPTVLDDGERRVYELITRRFLACCSQDAQGMATDVEVLYGDETFAAHGVIVLARNYLDVYPYENWTGTAELPKFTLGERFEPTEAMVTEGKTSPPGYLTEADLIALMDANGIGTDATMAEHIEKIQERQYVRTVERGGNPAGGDANDDEDDNTEAPAARGGRGRGRGRGRGGRGGGRGGRGGGRGGGGVREFIPTSLGVALIEGFDRMRFETSLGKPFLRKEMELKMKAICEGRTTKQVVLHESLSEYRRVYDQSRAELNTLKAACRQYVFQNGA
;
A
#
# COMPACT_ATOMS: atom_id res chain seq x y z
N MET A 1 16.98 32.97 15.15
CA MET A 1 18.32 33.56 14.85
C MET A 1 19.27 32.55 14.24
N ALA A 2 19.41 31.31 14.75
CA ALA A 2 20.34 30.32 14.19
C ALA A 2 20.19 30.07 12.67
N VAL A 3 18.97 29.76 12.20
CA VAL A 3 18.71 29.49 10.76
C VAL A 3 19.14 30.65 9.86
N VAL A 4 18.88 31.90 10.28
CA VAL A 4 19.26 33.10 9.51
C VAL A 4 20.79 33.21 9.42
N ILE A 5 21.51 32.93 10.51
CA ILE A 5 22.97 32.96 10.51
C ILE A 5 23.55 31.90 9.56
N LEU A 6 23.02 30.67 9.56
CA LEU A 6 23.47 29.62 8.66
C LEU A 6 23.19 30.01 7.20
N TYR A 7 21.99 30.55 6.93
CA TYR A 7 21.61 31.02 5.60
C TYR A 7 22.51 32.15 5.08
N GLU A 8 22.81 33.16 5.90
CA GLU A 8 23.70 34.26 5.53
C GLU A 8 25.13 33.78 5.23
N ARG A 9 25.63 32.77 5.98
CA ARG A 9 26.93 32.14 5.70
C ARG A 9 26.95 31.43 4.35
N CYS A 10 25.87 30.73 3.99
CA CYS A 10 25.73 30.15 2.66
C CYS A 10 25.80 31.24 1.59
N LEU A 11 24.98 32.31 1.70
CA LEU A 11 24.98 33.41 0.72
C LEU A 11 26.34 34.10 0.58
N ALA A 12 27.09 34.26 1.68
CA ALA A 12 28.42 34.85 1.65
C ALA A 12 29.44 34.01 0.86
N ALA A 13 29.27 32.68 0.82
CA ALA A 13 30.17 31.77 0.11
C ALA A 13 30.04 31.85 -1.42
N ARG A 14 28.88 32.29 -1.94
CA ARG A 14 28.49 32.43 -3.37
C ARG A 14 28.49 31.16 -4.22
N THR A 15 29.41 30.23 -3.97
CA THR A 15 29.56 28.99 -4.74
C THR A 15 29.43 27.79 -3.82
N ALA A 16 28.72 26.76 -4.31
CA ALA A 16 28.71 25.44 -3.72
C ALA A 16 29.81 24.59 -4.34
N LYS A 17 30.42 23.69 -3.55
CA LYS A 17 31.43 22.73 -4.00
C LYS A 17 30.89 21.32 -3.88
N VAL A 18 30.99 20.54 -4.95
CA VAL A 18 30.67 19.10 -4.93
C VAL A 18 31.70 18.36 -4.06
N THR A 19 31.26 17.75 -2.98
CA THR A 19 32.10 16.99 -2.03
C THR A 19 31.98 15.48 -2.19
N LYS A 20 30.91 15.01 -2.81
CA LYS A 20 30.68 13.60 -3.09
C LYS A 20 29.83 13.43 -4.35
N VAL A 21 30.20 12.47 -5.18
CA VAL A 21 29.36 11.95 -6.28
C VAL A 21 29.47 10.43 -6.21
N GLN A 22 28.35 9.76 -5.99
CA GLN A 22 28.29 8.31 -5.92
C GLN A 22 27.21 7.80 -6.86
N GLU A 23 27.61 6.99 -7.83
CA GLU A 23 26.68 6.26 -8.69
C GLU A 23 26.64 4.79 -8.28
N ARG A 24 25.44 4.25 -8.12
CA ARG A 24 25.23 2.85 -7.77
C ARG A 24 24.11 2.24 -8.60
N PRO A 25 24.34 1.06 -9.23
CA PRO A 25 23.24 0.29 -9.80
C PRO A 25 22.20 0.03 -8.72
N THR A 26 20.95 0.33 -9.03
CA THR A 26 19.80 0.10 -8.15
C THR A 26 18.71 -0.65 -8.90
N LYS A 27 17.75 -1.18 -8.16
CA LYS A 27 16.62 -1.88 -8.73
C LYS A 27 15.36 -1.68 -7.91
N LYS A 28 14.24 -1.60 -8.60
CA LYS A 28 12.92 -1.74 -7.97
C LYS A 28 12.50 -3.19 -8.13
N TRP A 29 12.29 -3.84 -6.99
CA TRP A 29 11.97 -5.25 -6.98
C TRP A 29 10.59 -5.49 -7.57
N LYS A 30 10.47 -6.51 -8.42
CA LYS A 30 9.16 -7.00 -8.85
C LYS A 30 8.34 -7.47 -7.64
N PRO A 31 7.01 -7.38 -7.68
CA PRO A 31 6.18 -7.69 -6.53
C PRO A 31 6.27 -9.18 -6.12
N LEU A 32 6.00 -9.46 -4.84
CA LEU A 32 5.78 -10.83 -4.35
C LEU A 32 4.47 -11.42 -4.89
N PRO A 33 4.36 -12.76 -4.97
CA PRO A 33 3.09 -13.44 -5.23
C PRO A 33 1.95 -12.94 -4.34
N LEU A 34 0.74 -12.92 -4.89
CA LEU A 34 -0.40 -12.24 -4.29
C LEU A 34 -1.02 -13.07 -3.16
N THR A 35 -1.09 -12.51 -1.96
CA THR A 35 -1.85 -13.06 -0.82
C THR A 35 -3.23 -12.40 -0.73
N THR A 36 -4.09 -12.91 0.16
CA THR A 36 -5.39 -12.28 0.44
C THR A 36 -5.26 -10.87 1.01
N VAL A 37 -4.35 -10.67 1.97
CA VAL A 37 -4.11 -9.36 2.60
C VAL A 37 -3.67 -8.34 1.55
N GLU A 38 -2.72 -8.73 0.70
CA GLU A 38 -2.24 -7.85 -0.37
C GLU A 38 -3.32 -7.56 -1.42
N LEU A 39 -4.16 -8.54 -1.78
CA LEU A 39 -5.31 -8.30 -2.65
C LEU A 39 -6.28 -7.26 -2.05
N GLN A 40 -6.59 -7.34 -0.76
CA GLN A 40 -7.50 -6.40 -0.09
C GLN A 40 -6.88 -4.98 -0.02
N LYS A 41 -5.60 -4.85 0.37
CA LYS A 41 -4.87 -3.57 0.36
C LYS A 41 -4.82 -2.94 -1.03
N MET A 42 -4.51 -3.74 -2.04
CA MET A 42 -4.47 -3.27 -3.43
C MET A 42 -5.84 -2.87 -3.96
N ALA A 43 -6.90 -3.63 -3.66
CA ALA A 43 -8.25 -3.33 -4.13
C ALA A 43 -8.78 -2.03 -3.52
N THR A 44 -8.50 -1.76 -2.24
CA THR A 44 -8.88 -0.50 -1.59
C THR A 44 -8.11 0.68 -2.17
N ARG A 45 -6.77 0.54 -2.33
CA ARG A 45 -5.89 1.60 -2.85
C ARG A 45 -6.10 1.93 -4.32
N PHE A 46 -6.34 0.93 -5.18
CA PHE A 46 -6.35 1.12 -6.64
C PHE A 46 -7.70 0.86 -7.29
N LEU A 47 -8.51 -0.04 -6.73
CA LEU A 47 -9.83 -0.37 -7.29
C LEU A 47 -10.99 0.34 -6.58
N ARG A 48 -10.74 1.10 -5.51
CA ARG A 48 -11.81 1.76 -4.73
C ARG A 48 -12.90 0.77 -4.29
N MET A 49 -12.52 -0.48 -4.06
CA MET A 49 -13.38 -1.52 -3.51
C MET A 49 -12.98 -1.74 -2.06
N SER A 50 -13.96 -1.90 -1.17
CA SER A 50 -13.65 -2.41 0.17
C SER A 50 -13.01 -3.80 0.08
N GLY A 51 -12.28 -4.20 1.11
CA GLY A 51 -11.72 -5.55 1.23
C GLY A 51 -12.82 -6.60 1.05
N GLN A 52 -13.99 -6.39 1.65
CA GLN A 52 -15.11 -7.32 1.55
C GLN A 52 -15.67 -7.44 0.12
N GLN A 53 -15.87 -6.30 -0.57
CA GLN A 53 -16.28 -6.30 -1.97
C GLN A 53 -15.27 -7.03 -2.87
N ALA A 54 -13.97 -6.75 -2.66
CA ALA A 54 -12.90 -7.42 -3.41
C ALA A 54 -12.91 -8.93 -3.18
N MET A 55 -13.10 -9.39 -1.94
CA MET A 55 -13.19 -10.80 -1.61
C MET A 55 -14.42 -11.48 -2.23
N THR A 56 -15.58 -10.81 -2.20
CA THR A 56 -16.81 -11.33 -2.85
C THR A 56 -16.61 -11.49 -4.36
N VAL A 57 -15.96 -10.53 -5.01
CA VAL A 57 -15.65 -10.61 -6.45
C VAL A 57 -14.62 -11.70 -6.73
N ALA A 58 -13.55 -11.80 -5.93
CA ALA A 58 -12.55 -12.84 -6.09
C ALA A 58 -13.14 -14.25 -5.93
N GLU A 59 -14.06 -14.44 -4.98
CA GLU A 59 -14.76 -15.71 -4.77
C GLU A 59 -15.64 -16.08 -5.98
N LYS A 60 -16.31 -15.10 -6.61
CA LYS A 60 -17.03 -15.31 -7.88
C LYS A 60 -16.08 -15.73 -9.01
N LEU A 61 -14.93 -15.07 -9.15
CA LEU A 61 -13.91 -15.41 -10.16
C LEU A 61 -13.35 -16.83 -9.95
N TYR A 62 -13.13 -17.22 -8.70
CA TYR A 62 -12.72 -18.59 -8.34
C TYR A 62 -13.79 -19.61 -8.70
N ASN A 63 -15.05 -19.36 -8.34
CA ASN A 63 -16.18 -20.24 -8.67
C ASN A 63 -16.40 -20.40 -10.19
N LYS A 64 -16.05 -19.37 -10.97
CA LYS A 64 -16.03 -19.42 -12.45
C LYS A 64 -14.78 -20.12 -13.02
N GLY A 65 -13.80 -20.48 -12.20
CA GLY A 65 -12.56 -21.16 -12.61
C GLY A 65 -11.50 -20.24 -13.21
N PHE A 66 -11.59 -18.92 -13.01
CA PHE A 66 -10.65 -17.96 -13.61
C PHE A 66 -9.40 -17.71 -12.76
N ILE A 67 -9.50 -17.82 -11.44
CA ILE A 67 -8.38 -17.61 -10.51
C ILE A 67 -8.26 -18.77 -9.51
N SER A 68 -7.09 -18.90 -8.87
CA SER A 68 -6.91 -19.82 -7.74
C SER A 68 -7.73 -19.37 -6.52
N TYR A 69 -7.79 -20.24 -5.49
CA TYR A 69 -8.57 -19.94 -4.29
C TYR A 69 -8.09 -18.63 -3.63
N PRO A 70 -8.97 -17.64 -3.38
CA PRO A 70 -8.54 -16.29 -3.04
C PRO A 70 -8.31 -16.06 -1.54
N ARG A 71 -8.43 -17.09 -0.70
CA ARG A 71 -8.18 -17.06 0.75
C ARG A 71 -6.92 -17.88 1.06
N THR A 72 -5.77 -17.21 1.04
CA THR A 72 -4.45 -17.80 1.24
C THR A 72 -3.49 -16.78 1.81
N GLU A 73 -2.60 -17.25 2.69
CA GLU A 73 -1.47 -16.49 3.22
C GLU A 73 -0.17 -16.77 2.45
N THR A 74 -0.22 -17.66 1.46
CA THR A 74 0.96 -18.12 0.72
C THR A 74 1.46 -17.05 -0.26
N ASP A 75 2.72 -16.65 -0.10
CA ASP A 75 3.41 -15.64 -0.92
C ASP A 75 4.58 -16.25 -1.73
N ARG A 76 4.51 -17.55 -2.01
CA ARG A 76 5.49 -18.31 -2.80
C ARG A 76 4.81 -19.40 -3.63
N PHE A 77 5.24 -19.55 -4.88
CA PHE A 77 4.76 -20.63 -5.74
C PHE A 77 5.51 -21.94 -5.46
N ASP A 78 4.82 -23.07 -5.63
CA ASP A 78 5.47 -24.39 -5.62
C ASP A 78 6.42 -24.53 -6.82
N LYS A 79 7.60 -25.11 -6.61
CA LYS A 79 8.64 -25.27 -7.64
C LYS A 79 8.22 -26.21 -8.78
N GLY A 80 7.28 -27.13 -8.53
CA GLY A 80 6.71 -28.05 -9.51
C GLY A 80 5.58 -27.44 -10.35
N MET A 81 5.09 -26.25 -10.02
CA MET A 81 4.01 -25.60 -10.78
C MET A 81 4.53 -25.04 -12.11
N ASP A 82 3.89 -25.41 -13.23
CA ASP A 82 4.21 -24.86 -14.55
C ASP A 82 3.62 -23.46 -14.75
N LEU A 83 4.30 -22.46 -14.18
CA LEU A 83 3.91 -21.06 -14.29
C LEU A 83 4.00 -20.53 -15.73
N ARG A 84 4.89 -21.07 -16.56
CA ARG A 84 5.01 -20.65 -17.97
C ARG A 84 3.77 -21.05 -18.76
N ALA A 85 3.17 -22.22 -18.48
CA ALA A 85 1.89 -22.60 -19.06
C ALA A 85 0.76 -21.63 -18.68
N LEU A 86 0.73 -21.15 -17.44
CA LEU A 86 -0.25 -20.16 -16.99
C LEU A 86 -0.04 -18.79 -17.67
N VAL A 87 1.21 -18.34 -17.81
CA VAL A 87 1.55 -17.13 -18.58
C VAL A 87 1.08 -17.26 -20.04
N ARG A 88 1.31 -18.42 -20.67
CA ARG A 88 0.91 -18.68 -22.06
C ARG A 88 -0.59 -18.49 -22.30
N LYS A 89 -1.44 -18.85 -21.32
CA LYS A 89 -2.88 -18.68 -21.44
C LYS A 89 -3.29 -17.19 -21.56
N GLN A 90 -2.47 -16.26 -21.07
CA GLN A 90 -2.77 -14.83 -21.04
C GLN A 90 -2.36 -14.05 -22.30
N ILE A 91 -1.68 -14.69 -23.27
CA ILE A 91 -1.15 -14.05 -24.50
C ILE A 91 -2.24 -13.37 -25.35
N GLN A 92 -3.46 -13.88 -25.30
CA GLN A 92 -4.56 -13.40 -26.13
C GLN A 92 -5.20 -12.07 -25.66
N ASP A 93 -4.84 -11.55 -24.48
CA ASP A 93 -5.39 -10.28 -24.00
C ASP A 93 -4.74 -9.08 -24.70
N ASN A 94 -5.53 -8.14 -25.20
CA ASN A 94 -5.01 -6.98 -25.93
C ASN A 94 -4.17 -6.00 -25.07
N ARG A 95 -4.27 -6.06 -23.74
CA ARG A 95 -3.62 -5.09 -22.82
C ARG A 95 -2.27 -5.57 -22.31
N TRP A 96 -2.08 -6.87 -22.13
CA TRP A 96 -0.85 -7.46 -21.59
C TRP A 96 -0.36 -8.67 -22.37
N GLY A 97 -1.08 -9.10 -23.41
CA GLY A 97 -0.77 -10.30 -24.18
C GLY A 97 0.64 -10.29 -24.78
N GLN A 98 1.06 -9.15 -25.33
CA GLN A 98 2.43 -8.99 -25.85
C GLN A 98 3.49 -9.14 -24.74
N PHE A 99 3.21 -8.63 -23.53
CA PHE A 99 4.11 -8.81 -22.40
C PHE A 99 4.19 -10.29 -21.99
N ALA A 100 3.05 -10.98 -21.92
CA ALA A 100 3.00 -12.41 -21.65
C ALA A 100 3.73 -13.24 -22.72
N GLN A 101 3.62 -12.87 -23.99
CA GLN A 101 4.34 -13.49 -25.10
C GLN A 101 5.86 -13.34 -24.91
N ASN A 102 6.35 -12.13 -24.62
CA ASN A 102 7.77 -11.87 -24.36
C ASN A 102 8.30 -12.70 -23.17
N LEU A 103 7.50 -12.93 -22.13
CA LEU A 103 7.88 -13.82 -21.04
C LEU A 103 8.06 -15.27 -21.53
N VAL A 104 7.12 -15.79 -22.33
CA VAL A 104 7.22 -17.15 -22.90
C VAL A 104 8.44 -17.28 -23.81
N ASP A 105 8.77 -16.22 -24.55
CA ASP A 105 9.88 -16.15 -25.52
C ASP A 105 11.24 -15.82 -24.86
N GLY A 106 11.43 -16.24 -23.61
CA GLY A 106 12.72 -16.15 -22.90
C GLY A 106 12.80 -15.04 -21.85
N GLY A 107 11.79 -14.17 -21.74
CA GLY A 107 11.73 -13.14 -20.69
C GLY A 107 11.31 -13.64 -19.31
N PHE A 108 10.80 -14.88 -19.21
CA PHE A 108 10.30 -15.46 -17.97
C PHE A 108 11.41 -15.61 -16.93
N GLN A 109 11.12 -15.14 -15.72
CA GLN A 109 11.90 -15.39 -14.52
C GLN A 109 11.00 -15.99 -13.45
N GLN A 110 11.57 -16.87 -12.62
CA GLN A 110 10.81 -17.40 -11.50
C GLN A 110 10.39 -16.27 -10.54
N PRO A 111 9.14 -16.30 -10.02
CA PRO A 111 8.71 -15.39 -8.98
C PRO A 111 9.64 -15.38 -7.77
N ARG A 112 9.74 -14.24 -7.10
CA ARG A 112 10.40 -14.14 -5.79
C ARG A 112 9.62 -14.99 -4.78
N GLU A 113 10.33 -15.64 -3.87
CA GLU A 113 9.72 -16.36 -2.74
C GLU A 113 9.58 -15.41 -1.56
N GLY A 114 8.36 -15.26 -1.04
CA GLY A 114 8.13 -14.62 0.25
C GLY A 114 8.37 -15.60 1.41
N ARG A 115 7.92 -15.22 2.61
CA ARG A 115 8.20 -15.94 3.86
C ARG A 115 7.05 -16.85 4.30
N HIS A 116 5.88 -16.76 3.68
CA HIS A 116 4.64 -17.35 4.16
C HIS A 116 4.14 -18.46 3.24
N ASP A 117 3.71 -19.57 3.83
CA ASP A 117 3.21 -20.74 3.13
C ASP A 117 2.20 -21.46 4.04
N ASP A 118 0.92 -21.39 3.68
CA ASP A 118 -0.17 -22.03 4.44
C ASP A 118 -0.24 -23.55 4.24
N LYS A 119 0.57 -24.11 3.32
CA LYS A 119 0.62 -25.53 2.96
C LYS A 119 -0.69 -26.10 2.39
N ALA A 120 -1.65 -25.24 2.03
CA ALA A 120 -2.95 -25.62 1.53
C ALA A 120 -3.19 -25.08 0.10
N HIS A 121 -2.92 -23.80 -0.12
CA HIS A 121 -3.23 -23.11 -1.36
C HIS A 121 -2.01 -22.37 -1.92
N PRO A 122 -1.84 -22.34 -3.26
CA PRO A 122 -0.84 -21.48 -3.88
C PRO A 122 -1.28 -20.01 -3.80
N PRO A 123 -0.37 -19.05 -4.08
CA PRO A 123 -0.71 -17.63 -4.17
C PRO A 123 -1.88 -17.37 -5.13
N ILE A 124 -2.56 -16.23 -4.99
CA ILE A 124 -3.67 -15.83 -5.85
C ILE A 124 -3.15 -15.53 -7.27
N HIS A 125 -3.59 -16.29 -8.27
CA HIS A 125 -3.10 -16.18 -9.65
C HIS A 125 -4.18 -16.58 -10.68
N PRO A 126 -4.07 -16.15 -11.95
CA PRO A 126 -5.01 -16.56 -12.99
C PRO A 126 -4.78 -18.02 -13.42
N ILE A 127 -5.85 -18.82 -13.46
CA ILE A 127 -5.82 -20.23 -13.86
C ILE A 127 -5.98 -20.40 -15.37
N THR A 128 -6.80 -19.54 -15.96
CA THR A 128 -7.07 -19.48 -17.41
C THR A 128 -7.37 -18.06 -17.81
N TYR A 129 -7.42 -17.79 -19.11
CA TYR A 129 -7.83 -16.48 -19.61
C TYR A 129 -9.34 -16.30 -19.50
N ALA A 130 -9.73 -15.15 -18.95
CA ALA A 130 -11.10 -14.67 -18.94
C ALA A 130 -11.26 -13.56 -19.99
N ALA A 131 -12.08 -13.80 -21.01
CA ALA A 131 -12.43 -12.76 -21.97
C ALA A 131 -13.20 -11.63 -21.27
N PRO A 132 -12.98 -10.34 -21.61
CA PRO A 132 -13.70 -9.24 -20.99
C PRO A 132 -15.23 -9.34 -21.08
N THR A 133 -15.76 -10.07 -22.07
CA THR A 133 -17.21 -10.27 -22.29
C THR A 133 -17.87 -11.22 -21.29
N VAL A 134 -17.10 -12.05 -20.58
CA VAL A 134 -17.63 -12.99 -19.58
C VAL A 134 -17.51 -12.48 -18.13
N LEU A 135 -17.00 -11.25 -17.97
CA LEU A 135 -16.77 -10.60 -16.68
C LEU A 135 -17.64 -9.35 -16.58
N ASP A 136 -18.25 -9.14 -15.41
CA ASP A 136 -18.79 -7.81 -15.07
C ASP A 136 -17.68 -6.78 -14.81
N ASP A 137 -18.03 -5.51 -14.58
CA ASP A 137 -17.01 -4.47 -14.38
C ASP A 137 -16.14 -4.72 -13.14
N GLY A 138 -16.73 -5.19 -12.04
CA GLY A 138 -16.01 -5.47 -10.81
C GLY A 138 -15.07 -6.66 -10.98
N GLU A 139 -15.58 -7.75 -11.54
CA GLU A 139 -14.83 -8.95 -11.90
C GLU A 139 -13.67 -8.63 -12.83
N ARG A 140 -13.90 -7.82 -13.87
CA ARG A 140 -12.88 -7.41 -14.83
C ARG A 140 -11.72 -6.66 -14.16
N ARG A 141 -12.02 -5.76 -13.23
CA ARG A 141 -11.02 -4.94 -12.52
C ARG A 141 -10.17 -5.78 -11.55
N VAL A 142 -10.80 -6.68 -10.80
CA VAL A 142 -10.10 -7.58 -9.87
C VAL A 142 -9.28 -8.61 -10.65
N TYR A 143 -9.83 -9.21 -11.71
CA TYR A 143 -9.12 -10.15 -12.57
C TYR A 143 -7.91 -9.51 -13.26
N GLU A 144 -8.04 -8.28 -13.77
CA GLU A 144 -6.91 -7.52 -14.35
C GLU A 144 -5.80 -7.29 -13.32
N LEU A 145 -6.14 -6.91 -12.09
CA LEU A 145 -5.17 -6.71 -11.02
C LEU A 145 -4.40 -7.98 -10.70
N ILE A 146 -5.11 -9.09 -10.50
CA ILE A 146 -4.52 -10.41 -10.22
C ILE A 146 -3.62 -10.86 -11.38
N THR A 147 -4.09 -10.70 -12.62
CA THR A 147 -3.34 -11.13 -13.82
C THR A 147 -2.07 -10.31 -14.01
N ARG A 148 -2.16 -8.99 -13.89
CA ARG A 148 -0.99 -8.10 -14.00
C ARG A 148 0.02 -8.36 -12.88
N ARG A 149 -0.43 -8.59 -11.65
CA ARG A 149 0.45 -8.98 -10.53
C ARG A 149 1.19 -10.28 -10.84
N PHE A 150 0.49 -11.30 -11.32
CA PHE A 150 1.09 -12.58 -11.69
C PHE A 150 2.15 -12.43 -12.80
N LEU A 151 1.83 -11.70 -13.89
CA LEU A 151 2.78 -11.46 -14.98
C LEU A 151 4.00 -10.66 -14.50
N ALA A 152 3.81 -9.68 -13.61
CA ALA A 152 4.89 -8.93 -13.00
C ALA A 152 5.82 -9.82 -12.15
N CYS A 153 5.24 -10.72 -11.34
CA CYS A 153 6.00 -11.70 -10.55
C CYS A 153 6.89 -12.57 -11.46
N CYS A 154 6.41 -12.93 -12.64
CA CYS A 154 7.12 -13.75 -13.63
C CYS A 154 8.13 -12.97 -14.49
N SER A 155 8.31 -11.66 -14.27
CA SER A 155 9.22 -10.79 -15.02
C SER A 155 10.54 -10.53 -14.28
N GLN A 156 11.36 -9.63 -14.80
CA GLN A 156 12.58 -9.12 -14.16
C GLN A 156 12.28 -7.92 -13.27
N ASP A 157 13.12 -7.70 -12.26
CA ASP A 157 13.15 -6.45 -11.48
C ASP A 157 13.40 -5.25 -12.41
N ALA A 158 12.84 -4.09 -12.13
CA ALA A 158 13.20 -2.88 -12.85
C ALA A 158 14.63 -2.47 -12.47
N GLN A 159 15.44 -2.02 -13.44
CA GLN A 159 16.85 -1.68 -13.25
C GLN A 159 17.09 -0.19 -13.50
N GLY A 160 17.97 0.40 -12.70
CA GLY A 160 18.22 1.83 -12.70
C GLY A 160 19.62 2.16 -12.18
N MET A 161 19.99 3.43 -12.32
CA MET A 161 21.22 3.99 -11.75
C MET A 161 20.82 5.08 -10.76
N ALA A 162 21.17 4.91 -9.49
CA ALA A 162 21.01 5.93 -8.47
C ALA A 162 22.26 6.79 -8.39
N THR A 163 22.08 8.10 -8.27
CA THR A 163 23.14 9.08 -8.12
C THR A 163 22.88 9.88 -6.85
N ASP A 164 23.82 9.79 -5.91
CA ASP A 164 23.85 10.54 -4.66
C ASP A 164 24.93 11.63 -4.77
N VAL A 165 24.54 12.89 -4.62
CA VAL A 165 25.44 14.05 -4.68
C VAL A 165 25.38 14.81 -3.37
N GLU A 166 26.54 15.10 -2.78
CA GLU A 166 26.65 16.02 -1.65
C GLU A 166 27.43 17.27 -2.09
N VAL A 167 26.93 18.43 -1.67
CA VAL A 167 27.54 19.72 -1.93
C VAL A 167 27.72 20.48 -0.62
N LEU A 168 28.84 21.18 -0.51
CA LEU A 168 29.13 22.11 0.58
C LEU A 168 28.85 23.53 0.10
N TYR A 169 27.98 24.27 0.78
CA TYR A 169 27.68 25.67 0.48
C TYR A 169 27.88 26.53 1.74
N GLY A 170 29.00 27.25 1.79
CA GLY A 170 29.50 27.82 3.05
C GLY A 170 30.02 26.72 3.97
N ASP A 171 29.49 26.67 5.19
CA ASP A 171 29.80 25.62 6.17
C ASP A 171 28.74 24.50 6.19
N GLU A 172 27.68 24.63 5.39
CA GLU A 172 26.52 23.73 5.41
C GLU A 172 26.58 22.71 4.28
N THR A 173 26.14 21.48 4.58
CA THR A 173 26.06 20.38 3.61
C THR A 173 24.63 20.21 3.11
N PHE A 174 24.48 20.08 1.80
CA PHE A 174 23.23 19.75 1.13
C PHE A 174 23.41 18.48 0.32
N ALA A 175 22.33 17.72 0.14
CA ALA A 175 22.33 16.49 -0.64
C ALA A 175 21.23 16.51 -1.70
N ALA A 176 21.49 15.83 -2.82
CA ALA A 176 20.52 15.54 -3.84
C ALA A 176 20.60 14.06 -4.23
N HIS A 177 19.43 13.44 -4.43
CA HIS A 177 19.30 12.07 -4.89
C HIS A 177 18.56 12.05 -6.22
N GLY A 178 18.99 11.18 -7.12
CA GLY A 178 18.32 10.95 -8.39
C GLY A 178 18.42 9.51 -8.85
N VAL A 179 17.46 9.06 -9.64
CA VAL A 179 17.46 7.73 -10.25
C VAL A 179 17.08 7.84 -11.71
N ILE A 180 17.89 7.25 -12.57
CA ILE A 180 17.62 7.05 -13.99
C ILE A 180 17.18 5.60 -14.20
N VAL A 181 15.98 5.39 -14.75
CA VAL A 181 15.48 4.04 -15.06
C VAL A 181 16.11 3.53 -16.36
N LEU A 182 16.90 2.46 -16.26
CA LEU A 182 17.59 1.84 -17.39
C LEU A 182 16.71 0.78 -18.07
N ALA A 183 15.95 0.00 -17.29
CA ALA A 183 15.02 -1.00 -17.79
C ALA A 183 13.77 -1.07 -16.91
N ARG A 184 12.59 -0.85 -17.49
CA ARG A 184 11.31 -0.84 -16.76
C ARG A 184 10.83 -2.23 -16.36
N ASN A 185 11.07 -3.23 -17.21
CA ASN A 185 10.75 -4.64 -16.96
C ASN A 185 9.31 -4.83 -16.44
N TYR A 186 9.12 -5.36 -15.23
CA TYR A 186 7.77 -5.62 -14.69
C TYR A 186 6.85 -4.38 -14.66
N LEU A 187 7.41 -3.17 -14.59
CA LEU A 187 6.66 -1.91 -14.58
C LEU A 187 5.90 -1.66 -15.90
N ASP A 188 6.20 -2.39 -16.98
CA ASP A 188 5.47 -2.27 -18.25
C ASP A 188 4.12 -2.99 -18.23
N VAL A 189 3.94 -3.98 -17.36
CA VAL A 189 2.65 -4.67 -17.17
C VAL A 189 1.91 -4.26 -15.90
N TYR A 190 2.61 -3.63 -14.95
CA TYR A 190 2.11 -3.40 -13.59
C TYR A 190 1.95 -1.90 -13.27
N PRO A 191 0.82 -1.28 -13.64
CA PRO A 191 0.62 0.17 -13.52
C PRO A 191 0.30 0.65 -12.09
N TYR A 192 0.30 -0.25 -11.12
CA TYR A 192 0.01 0.04 -9.71
C TYR A 192 1.24 0.53 -8.95
N GLU A 193 2.42 0.45 -9.57
CA GLU A 193 3.66 0.98 -9.04
C GLU A 193 4.27 1.96 -10.05
N ASN A 194 4.82 3.04 -9.51
CA ASN A 194 5.65 3.98 -10.25
C ASN A 194 7.11 3.84 -9.82
N TRP A 195 8.00 4.11 -10.77
CA TRP A 195 9.42 4.35 -10.51
C TRP A 195 9.89 5.60 -11.24
N THR A 196 8.94 6.50 -11.47
CA THR A 196 9.09 7.76 -12.18
C THR A 196 8.69 8.85 -11.20
N GLY A 197 9.61 9.74 -10.84
CA GLY A 197 9.43 10.71 -9.76
C GLY A 197 10.75 11.11 -9.10
N THR A 198 11.79 10.31 -9.27
CA THR A 198 13.16 10.65 -8.92
C THR A 198 13.72 11.69 -9.88
N ALA A 199 14.47 12.66 -9.36
CA ALA A 199 15.13 13.65 -10.21
C ALA A 199 16.15 12.97 -11.12
N GLU A 200 16.14 13.31 -12.41
CA GLU A 200 17.31 13.04 -13.26
C GLU A 200 18.34 14.12 -12.96
N LEU A 201 19.38 13.76 -12.21
CA LEU A 201 20.44 14.70 -11.87
C LEU A 201 21.35 14.92 -13.09
N PRO A 202 21.80 16.17 -13.32
CA PRO A 202 22.88 16.40 -14.28
C PRO A 202 24.17 15.73 -13.81
N LYS A 203 25.12 15.55 -14.73
CA LYS A 203 26.43 15.01 -14.38
C LYS A 203 27.20 16.04 -13.53
N PHE A 204 27.63 15.63 -12.34
CA PHE A 204 28.50 16.41 -11.46
C PHE A 204 29.90 15.79 -11.41
N THR A 205 30.92 16.64 -11.32
CA THR A 205 32.30 16.20 -11.10
C THR A 205 32.73 16.47 -9.66
N LEU A 206 33.43 15.53 -9.03
CA LEU A 206 33.97 15.74 -7.68
C LEU A 206 34.88 16.98 -7.65
N GLY A 207 34.62 17.90 -6.72
CA GLY A 207 35.37 19.15 -6.58
C GLY A 207 34.90 20.29 -7.49
N GLU A 208 33.95 20.03 -8.41
CA GLU A 208 33.30 21.07 -9.21
C GLU A 208 32.67 22.14 -8.32
N ARG A 209 32.69 23.39 -8.79
CA ARG A 209 32.07 24.52 -8.12
C ARG A 209 31.06 25.17 -9.04
N PHE A 210 29.90 25.50 -8.48
CA PHE A 210 28.83 26.19 -9.19
C PHE A 210 28.13 27.20 -8.29
N GLU A 211 27.47 28.19 -8.88
CA GLU A 211 26.63 29.15 -8.16
C GLU A 211 25.21 28.60 -8.08
N PRO A 212 24.65 28.35 -6.87
CA PRO A 212 23.28 27.91 -6.73
C PRO A 212 22.31 28.92 -7.36
N THR A 213 21.33 28.44 -8.12
CA THR A 213 20.34 29.31 -8.79
C THR A 213 19.51 30.11 -7.80
N GLU A 214 19.13 29.46 -6.69
CA GLU A 214 18.43 30.08 -5.59
C GLU A 214 18.81 29.40 -4.27
N ALA A 215 18.72 30.16 -3.18
CA ALA A 215 18.81 29.64 -1.82
C ALA A 215 17.66 30.23 -1.03
N MET A 216 16.84 29.37 -0.41
CA MET A 216 15.63 29.78 0.28
C MET A 216 15.61 29.23 1.70
N VAL A 217 15.06 30.03 2.62
CA VAL A 217 14.62 29.55 3.94
C VAL A 217 13.11 29.37 3.87
N THR A 218 12.65 28.13 4.01
CA THR A 218 11.23 27.81 4.03
C THR A 218 10.73 27.63 5.46
N GLU A 219 9.48 28.00 5.71
CA GLU A 219 8.80 27.68 6.97
C GLU A 219 7.93 26.44 6.77
N GLY A 220 7.99 25.51 7.74
CA GLY A 220 7.18 24.31 7.77
C GLY A 220 6.55 24.11 9.14
N LYS A 221 5.46 23.34 9.19
CA LYS A 221 4.82 22.89 10.42
C LYS A 221 4.55 21.40 10.32
N THR A 222 4.74 20.68 11.42
CA THR A 222 4.29 19.30 11.50
C THR A 222 2.77 19.24 11.44
N SER A 223 2.24 18.22 10.79
CA SER A 223 0.80 17.94 10.75
C SER A 223 0.51 16.70 11.57
N PRO A 224 -0.64 16.64 12.27
CA PRO A 224 -1.05 15.41 12.94
C PRO A 224 -1.26 14.29 11.91
N PRO A 225 -1.13 13.02 12.31
CA PRO A 225 -1.46 11.90 11.44
C PRO A 225 -2.94 11.98 11.03
N GLY A 226 -3.22 11.55 9.79
CA GLY A 226 -4.58 11.40 9.30
C GLY A 226 -5.31 10.25 9.98
N TYR A 227 -6.61 10.14 9.72
CA TYR A 227 -7.38 8.95 10.08
C TYR A 227 -6.94 7.75 9.23
N LEU A 228 -7.18 6.54 9.73
CA LEU A 228 -6.82 5.32 9.02
C LEU A 228 -7.69 5.12 7.79
N THR A 229 -7.07 4.77 6.67
CA THR A 229 -7.75 4.16 5.53
C THR A 229 -7.98 2.67 5.78
N GLU A 230 -8.75 2.01 4.90
CA GLU A 230 -8.94 0.56 4.96
C GLU A 230 -7.65 -0.22 4.71
N ALA A 231 -6.79 0.27 3.83
CA ALA A 231 -5.46 -0.32 3.63
C ALA A 231 -4.60 -0.22 4.91
N ASP A 232 -4.63 0.93 5.59
CA ASP A 232 -3.86 1.14 6.83
C ASP A 232 -4.39 0.25 7.95
N LEU A 233 -5.71 0.11 8.08
CA LEU A 233 -6.33 -0.75 9.09
C LEU A 233 -6.02 -2.23 8.82
N ILE A 234 -6.07 -2.68 7.56
CA ILE A 234 -5.67 -4.04 7.18
C ILE A 234 -4.19 -4.28 7.53
N ALA A 235 -3.29 -3.33 7.20
CA ALA A 235 -1.88 -3.43 7.52
C ALA A 235 -1.63 -3.50 9.04
N LEU A 236 -2.37 -2.73 9.83
CA LEU A 236 -2.30 -2.80 11.30
C LEU A 236 -2.83 -4.13 11.84
N MET A 237 -3.92 -4.66 11.30
CA MET A 237 -4.46 -5.96 11.71
C MET A 237 -3.46 -7.09 11.43
N ASP A 238 -2.84 -7.07 10.24
CA ASP A 238 -1.80 -8.03 9.83
C ASP A 238 -0.56 -7.96 10.72
N ALA A 239 0.00 -6.74 10.92
CA ALA A 239 1.15 -6.52 11.79
C ALA A 239 0.90 -6.94 13.25
N ASN A 240 -0.35 -6.86 13.70
CA ASN A 240 -0.75 -7.27 15.04
C ASN A 240 -1.23 -8.73 15.12
N GLY A 241 -1.30 -9.45 13.99
CA GLY A 241 -1.70 -10.87 13.94
C GLY A 241 -3.14 -11.10 14.40
N ILE A 242 -4.07 -10.24 13.99
CA ILE A 242 -5.51 -10.41 14.22
C ILE A 242 -6.28 -10.39 12.91
N GLY A 243 -7.37 -11.14 12.85
CA GLY A 243 -8.13 -11.31 11.61
C GLY A 243 -7.41 -12.22 10.60
N THR A 244 -6.58 -13.16 11.08
CA THR A 244 -5.93 -14.18 10.24
C THR A 244 -6.96 -15.02 9.47
N ASP A 245 -6.49 -15.84 8.52
CA ASP A 245 -7.35 -16.73 7.73
C ASP A 245 -8.43 -15.96 6.92
N ALA A 246 -8.00 -14.85 6.31
CA ALA A 246 -8.83 -14.00 5.45
C ALA A 246 -10.10 -13.41 6.11
N THR A 247 -10.07 -13.15 7.43
CA THR A 247 -11.22 -12.61 8.18
C THR A 247 -11.16 -11.11 8.44
N MET A 248 -10.07 -10.40 8.08
CA MET A 248 -9.92 -8.95 8.34
C MET A 248 -11.08 -8.12 7.77
N ALA A 249 -11.43 -8.33 6.49
CA ALA A 249 -12.51 -7.60 5.82
C ALA A 249 -13.87 -7.72 6.56
N GLU A 250 -14.17 -8.90 7.11
CA GLU A 250 -15.42 -9.13 7.85
C GLU A 250 -15.45 -8.34 9.17
N HIS A 251 -14.34 -8.31 9.91
CA HIS A 251 -14.25 -7.52 11.14
C HIS A 251 -14.36 -6.01 10.87
N ILE A 252 -13.76 -5.54 9.78
CA ILE A 252 -13.83 -4.14 9.33
C ILE A 252 -15.25 -3.76 8.89
N GLU A 253 -15.96 -4.65 8.21
CA GLU A 253 -17.37 -4.44 7.84
C GLU A 253 -18.26 -4.35 9.09
N LYS A 254 -18.07 -5.24 10.07
CA LYS A 254 -18.85 -5.27 11.32
C LYS A 254 -18.81 -3.94 12.09
N ILE A 255 -17.64 -3.30 12.22
CA ILE A 255 -17.54 -2.03 12.95
C ILE A 255 -18.22 -0.87 12.21
N GLN A 256 -18.34 -0.95 10.88
CA GLN A 256 -19.08 0.00 10.06
C GLN A 256 -20.59 -0.23 10.19
N GLU A 257 -21.05 -1.48 10.06
CA GLU A 257 -22.46 -1.86 10.21
C GLU A 257 -23.01 -1.47 11.59
N ARG A 258 -22.20 -1.64 12.64
CA ARG A 258 -22.54 -1.24 14.01
C ARG A 258 -22.40 0.26 14.28
N GLN A 259 -22.01 1.04 13.28
CA GLN A 259 -21.82 2.49 13.36
C GLN A 259 -20.84 2.94 14.47
N TYR A 260 -19.85 2.10 14.80
CA TYR A 260 -18.75 2.49 15.68
C TYR A 260 -17.74 3.38 14.94
N VAL A 261 -17.66 3.21 13.63
CA VAL A 261 -16.91 4.07 12.72
C VAL A 261 -17.81 4.49 11.57
N ARG A 262 -17.56 5.69 11.03
CA ARG A 262 -18.12 6.15 9.76
C ARG A 262 -17.01 6.27 8.74
N THR A 263 -17.31 5.97 7.48
CA THR A 263 -16.39 6.21 6.38
C THR A 263 -16.68 7.57 5.75
N VAL A 264 -15.64 8.38 5.58
CA VAL A 264 -15.74 9.67 4.91
C VAL A 264 -14.76 9.68 3.75
N GLU A 265 -15.18 10.17 2.59
CA GLU A 265 -14.25 10.40 1.49
C GLU A 265 -13.30 11.52 1.88
N ARG A 266 -12.00 11.25 1.81
CA ARG A 266 -10.98 12.27 2.01
C ARG A 266 -11.22 13.39 1.01
N GLY A 267 -11.56 14.57 1.51
CA GLY A 267 -11.76 15.76 0.69
C GLY A 267 -10.50 16.01 -0.15
N GLY A 268 -10.65 15.95 -1.48
CA GLY A 268 -9.53 16.01 -2.39
C GLY A 268 -8.77 17.33 -2.27
N ASN A 269 -7.57 17.29 -1.68
CA ASN A 269 -6.51 18.21 -2.05
C ASN A 269 -5.51 17.43 -2.91
N PRO A 270 -5.39 17.72 -4.22
CA PRO A 270 -4.49 17.00 -5.10
C PRO A 270 -3.06 17.51 -4.90
N ALA A 271 -2.38 17.00 -3.88
CA ALA A 271 -0.93 17.10 -3.74
C ALA A 271 -0.42 15.81 -3.08
N GLY A 272 0.63 15.24 -3.67
CA GLY A 272 1.09 13.87 -3.50
C GLY A 272 1.27 13.43 -2.05
N GLY A 273 0.65 12.30 -1.74
CA GLY A 273 1.02 11.44 -0.62
C GLY A 273 1.19 10.05 -1.20
N ASP A 274 2.31 9.83 -1.89
CA ASP A 274 2.78 8.47 -2.11
C ASP A 274 3.06 7.90 -0.72
N ALA A 275 2.22 6.95 -0.30
CA ALA A 275 2.58 6.04 0.78
C ALA A 275 3.73 5.17 0.24
N ASN A 276 4.95 5.64 0.51
CA ASN A 276 6.17 4.86 0.49
C ASN A 276 6.11 3.90 1.68
N ASP A 277 5.61 2.70 1.44
CA ASP A 277 6.02 1.52 2.21
C ASP A 277 7.24 0.93 1.48
N ASP A 278 8.38 1.61 1.62
CA ASP A 278 9.68 0.99 1.42
C ASP A 278 10.41 1.20 2.75
N GLU A 279 10.75 0.10 3.43
CA GLU A 279 11.84 0.10 4.41
C GLU A 279 13.13 0.44 3.64
N ASP A 280 13.42 1.72 3.50
CA ASP A 280 14.78 2.23 3.31
C ASP A 280 14.81 3.72 3.69
N ASP A 281 15.67 4.01 4.65
CA ASP A 281 15.96 5.34 5.19
C ASP A 281 16.53 6.24 4.09
N ASN A 282 15.75 7.23 3.64
CA ASN A 282 16.29 8.52 3.22
C ASN A 282 15.17 9.57 3.05
N THR A 283 15.33 10.66 3.77
CA THR A 283 14.45 11.83 3.80
C THR A 283 14.40 12.58 2.47
N GLU A 284 13.20 12.74 1.89
CA GLU A 284 12.94 13.64 0.75
C GLU A 284 12.18 14.92 1.18
N ALA A 285 12.49 16.03 0.51
CA ALA A 285 11.77 17.31 0.56
C ALA A 285 11.02 17.55 -0.77
N PRO A 286 9.85 18.22 -0.76
CA PRO A 286 8.97 18.28 -1.94
C PRO A 286 9.39 19.35 -2.96
N ALA A 287 9.30 19.00 -4.25
CA ALA A 287 9.52 19.88 -5.39
C ALA A 287 8.38 20.90 -5.57
N ALA A 288 8.72 22.18 -5.68
CA ALA A 288 7.79 23.27 -5.96
C ALA A 288 7.57 23.48 -7.47
N ARG A 289 6.34 23.88 -7.82
CA ARG A 289 5.82 24.02 -9.18
C ARG A 289 5.57 25.49 -9.50
N GLY A 290 6.03 25.96 -10.67
CA GLY A 290 5.61 27.20 -11.35
C GLY A 290 6.76 28.22 -11.56
N GLY A 291 6.92 28.95 -12.66
CA GLY A 291 6.21 29.01 -13.94
C GLY A 291 6.68 30.20 -14.79
N ARG A 292 6.44 30.10 -16.12
CA ARG A 292 6.40 31.13 -17.20
C ARG A 292 7.70 31.58 -17.90
N GLY A 293 7.72 31.36 -19.22
CA GLY A 293 8.58 32.06 -20.20
C GLY A 293 8.13 31.80 -21.64
N ARG A 294 7.91 32.87 -22.43
CA ARG A 294 7.24 32.92 -23.75
C ARG A 294 8.07 32.36 -24.93
N GLY A 295 7.40 31.89 -25.98
CA GLY A 295 7.99 31.77 -27.33
C GLY A 295 6.93 31.59 -28.43
N ARG A 296 6.81 32.57 -29.33
CA ARG A 296 5.96 32.57 -30.53
C ARG A 296 6.61 31.72 -31.64
N GLY A 297 5.80 30.95 -32.38
CA GLY A 297 6.21 30.35 -33.65
C GLY A 297 5.02 29.83 -34.45
N ARG A 298 4.73 30.47 -35.59
CA ARG A 298 3.70 30.06 -36.57
C ARG A 298 4.19 28.85 -37.37
N GLY A 299 3.30 27.89 -37.61
CA GLY A 299 3.49 26.81 -38.59
C GLY A 299 2.15 26.18 -38.97
N ARG A 300 1.85 26.12 -40.27
CA ARG A 300 0.55 25.79 -40.88
C ARG A 300 0.66 24.40 -41.52
N GLY A 301 -0.35 23.55 -41.35
CA GLY A 301 -0.63 22.42 -42.25
C GLY A 301 -1.04 21.10 -41.60
N GLY A 302 -2.04 20.42 -42.18
CA GLY A 302 -2.23 18.97 -42.04
C GLY A 302 -3.58 18.50 -41.49
N ARG A 303 -4.48 18.08 -42.39
CA ARG A 303 -5.70 17.29 -42.13
C ARG A 303 -5.34 15.87 -41.68
N GLY A 304 -6.18 15.25 -40.84
CA GLY A 304 -6.29 13.78 -40.79
C GLY A 304 -6.77 13.15 -39.47
N GLY A 305 -8.05 12.74 -39.44
CA GLY A 305 -8.57 11.47 -38.91
C GLY A 305 -8.19 10.93 -37.52
N GLY A 306 -9.23 10.58 -36.73
CA GLY A 306 -9.11 9.56 -35.69
C GLY A 306 -9.84 9.88 -34.38
N ARG A 307 -11.17 9.70 -34.35
CA ARG A 307 -11.94 9.63 -33.09
C ARG A 307 -11.60 8.32 -32.37
N GLY A 308 -10.62 8.35 -31.46
CA GLY A 308 -10.41 7.32 -30.45
C GLY A 308 -11.26 7.62 -29.21
N GLY A 309 -12.33 6.87 -29.00
CA GLY A 309 -13.21 7.00 -27.84
C GLY A 309 -12.49 6.73 -26.53
N ARG A 310 -12.26 7.77 -25.73
CA ARG A 310 -11.92 7.64 -24.31
C ARG A 310 -13.19 7.25 -23.55
N GLY A 311 -13.34 5.96 -23.25
CA GLY A 311 -14.25 5.47 -22.23
C GLY A 311 -13.75 5.89 -20.84
N GLY A 312 -13.96 7.16 -20.49
CA GLY A 312 -13.75 7.67 -19.15
C GLY A 312 -14.90 7.26 -18.25
N GLY A 313 -14.79 6.08 -17.64
CA GLY A 313 -15.64 5.69 -16.52
C GLY A 313 -15.39 6.64 -15.35
N ARG A 314 -16.36 7.53 -15.09
CA ARG A 314 -16.43 8.36 -13.89
C ARG A 314 -16.64 7.45 -12.67
N GLY A 315 -15.56 7.08 -12.01
CA GLY A 315 -15.54 6.51 -10.67
C GLY A 315 -14.73 7.40 -9.73
N GLY A 316 -15.15 8.67 -9.60
CA GLY A 316 -14.46 9.69 -8.81
C GLY A 316 -14.81 9.62 -7.32
N GLY A 317 -14.61 8.47 -6.68
CA GLY A 317 -14.69 8.35 -5.22
C GLY A 317 -13.31 8.53 -4.61
N GLY A 318 -13.18 9.43 -3.63
CA GLY A 318 -11.94 9.65 -2.88
C GLY A 318 -11.51 8.40 -2.10
N VAL A 319 -10.27 8.40 -1.60
CA VAL A 319 -9.84 7.41 -0.59
C VAL A 319 -10.71 7.60 0.65
N ARG A 320 -11.29 6.51 1.18
CA ARG A 320 -12.15 6.58 2.37
C ARG A 320 -11.33 6.41 3.64
N GLU A 321 -11.60 7.27 4.62
CA GLU A 321 -11.00 7.24 5.95
C GLU A 321 -12.03 6.82 7.00
N PHE A 322 -11.58 6.09 8.01
CA PHE A 322 -12.38 5.68 9.17
C PHE A 322 -12.34 6.75 10.24
N ILE A 323 -13.49 7.41 10.46
CA ILE A 323 -13.68 8.35 11.56
C ILE A 323 -14.47 7.64 12.65
N PRO A 324 -13.91 7.46 13.87
CA PRO A 324 -14.65 6.94 15.01
C PRO A 324 -15.88 7.79 15.30
N THR A 325 -17.01 7.15 15.56
CA THR A 325 -18.20 7.85 16.06
C THR A 325 -18.05 8.14 17.55
N SER A 326 -18.86 9.05 18.10
CA SER A 326 -18.87 9.31 19.54
C SER A 326 -19.10 8.03 20.37
N LEU A 327 -19.94 7.12 19.86
CA LEU A 327 -20.17 5.82 20.50
C LEU A 327 -18.93 4.92 20.41
N GLY A 328 -18.28 4.83 19.24
CA GLY A 328 -17.05 4.05 19.08
C GLY A 328 -15.94 4.51 20.03
N VAL A 329 -15.72 5.83 20.12
CA VAL A 329 -14.77 6.43 21.08
C VAL A 329 -15.16 6.11 22.52
N ALA A 330 -16.44 6.32 22.88
CA ALA A 330 -16.91 6.07 24.24
C ALA A 330 -16.70 4.63 24.70
N LEU A 331 -16.90 3.65 23.81
CA LEU A 331 -16.74 2.24 24.14
C LEU A 331 -15.27 1.89 24.41
N ILE A 332 -14.35 2.30 23.54
CA ILE A 332 -12.91 2.04 23.72
C ILE A 332 -12.39 2.75 24.98
N GLU A 333 -12.64 4.05 25.12
CA GLU A 333 -12.25 4.82 26.30
C GLU A 333 -12.87 4.26 27.59
N GLY A 334 -14.12 3.81 27.52
CA GLY A 334 -14.82 3.21 28.65
C GLY A 334 -14.17 1.91 29.12
N PHE A 335 -13.80 1.02 28.20
CA PHE A 335 -13.10 -0.22 28.53
C PHE A 335 -11.65 0.02 28.96
N ASP A 336 -10.93 0.97 28.35
CA ASP A 336 -9.55 1.29 28.75
C ASP A 336 -9.50 1.87 30.17
N ARG A 337 -10.50 2.67 30.56
CA ARG A 337 -10.64 3.21 31.93
C ARG A 337 -10.90 2.13 32.98
N MET A 338 -11.35 0.94 32.60
CA MET A 338 -11.52 -0.18 33.53
C MET A 338 -10.19 -0.86 33.91
N ARG A 339 -9.08 -0.50 33.25
CA ARG A 339 -7.72 -0.96 33.58
C ARG A 339 -7.60 -2.48 33.73
N PHE A 340 -8.14 -3.22 32.77
CA PHE A 340 -7.90 -4.66 32.69
C PHE A 340 -6.40 -4.96 32.66
N GLU A 341 -6.00 -6.07 33.28
CA GLU A 341 -4.63 -6.59 33.17
C GLU A 341 -4.24 -6.79 31.70
N THR A 342 -5.14 -7.40 30.92
CA THR A 342 -5.05 -7.47 29.46
C THR A 342 -6.07 -6.53 28.84
N SER A 343 -5.58 -5.44 28.23
CA SER A 343 -6.41 -4.41 27.61
C SER A 343 -7.36 -4.96 26.54
N LEU A 344 -8.66 -4.66 26.66
CA LEU A 344 -9.67 -4.99 25.66
C LEU A 344 -9.61 -4.12 24.39
N GLY A 345 -9.09 -2.89 24.50
CA GLY A 345 -8.87 -2.01 23.35
C GLY A 345 -7.62 -2.35 22.52
N LYS A 346 -6.81 -3.33 22.97
CA LYS A 346 -5.56 -3.74 22.31
C LYS A 346 -5.71 -5.16 21.75
N PRO A 347 -4.97 -5.52 20.68
CA PRO A 347 -5.19 -6.78 19.96
C PRO A 347 -4.65 -8.02 20.67
N PHE A 348 -4.01 -7.89 21.83
CA PHE A 348 -3.21 -8.96 22.45
C PHE A 348 -4.00 -10.24 22.72
N LEU A 349 -5.15 -10.13 23.40
CA LEU A 349 -5.98 -11.28 23.75
C LEU A 349 -6.53 -11.98 22.50
N ARG A 350 -6.87 -11.19 21.47
CA ARG A 350 -7.36 -11.72 20.20
C ARG A 350 -6.27 -12.45 19.43
N LYS A 351 -5.06 -11.86 19.35
CA LYS A 351 -3.89 -12.47 18.73
C LYS A 351 -3.56 -13.81 19.38
N GLU A 352 -3.53 -13.85 20.71
CA GLU A 352 -3.27 -15.09 21.45
C GLU A 352 -4.30 -16.18 21.11
N MET A 353 -5.58 -15.82 21.06
CA MET A 353 -6.64 -16.76 20.68
C MET A 353 -6.44 -17.30 19.25
N GLU A 354 -6.09 -16.45 18.28
CA GLU A 354 -5.83 -16.88 16.89
C GLU A 354 -4.60 -17.80 16.80
N LEU A 355 -3.54 -17.51 17.56
CA LEU A 355 -2.37 -18.40 17.67
C LEU A 355 -2.72 -19.75 18.29
N LYS A 356 -3.58 -19.78 19.32
CA LYS A 356 -4.09 -21.03 19.92
C LYS A 356 -4.93 -21.82 18.92
N MET A 357 -5.76 -21.16 18.11
CA MET A 357 -6.52 -21.83 17.03
C MET A 357 -5.59 -22.43 15.97
N LYS A 358 -4.56 -21.71 15.54
CA LYS A 358 -3.53 -22.22 14.63
C LYS A 358 -2.81 -23.44 15.22
N ALA A 359 -2.49 -23.40 16.51
CA ALA A 359 -1.87 -24.54 17.20
C ALA A 359 -2.77 -25.79 17.23
N ILE A 360 -4.11 -25.65 17.21
CA ILE A 360 -5.02 -26.78 17.05
C ILE A 360 -4.87 -27.39 15.65
N CYS A 361 -4.87 -26.56 14.60
CA CYS A 361 -4.72 -27.02 13.22
C CYS A 361 -3.40 -27.76 12.98
N GLU A 362 -2.34 -27.34 13.67
CA GLU A 362 -1.01 -27.96 13.61
C GLU A 362 -0.85 -29.16 14.57
N GLY A 363 -1.88 -29.53 15.33
CA GLY A 363 -1.84 -30.64 16.27
C GLY A 363 -0.98 -30.41 17.52
N ARG A 364 -0.59 -29.17 17.81
CA ARG A 364 0.23 -28.78 18.97
C ARG A 364 -0.57 -28.63 20.26
N THR A 365 -1.89 -28.45 20.17
CA THR A 365 -2.81 -28.39 21.32
C THR A 365 -4.17 -28.98 20.94
N THR A 366 -5.06 -29.12 21.92
CA THR A 366 -6.42 -29.64 21.70
C THR A 366 -7.46 -28.53 21.82
N LYS A 367 -8.58 -28.72 21.11
CA LYS A 367 -9.75 -27.85 21.19
C LYS A 367 -10.23 -27.66 22.64
N GLN A 368 -10.22 -28.72 23.44
CA GLN A 368 -10.71 -28.72 24.82
C GLN A 368 -9.86 -27.80 25.71
N VAL A 369 -8.54 -27.89 25.59
CA VAL A 369 -7.60 -27.03 26.34
C VAL A 369 -7.82 -25.56 25.97
N VAL A 370 -7.81 -25.25 24.66
CA VAL A 370 -8.00 -23.88 24.18
C VAL A 370 -9.35 -23.30 24.60
N LEU A 371 -10.43 -24.08 24.53
CA LEU A 371 -11.74 -23.64 24.98
C LEU A 371 -11.75 -23.33 26.47
N HIS A 372 -11.16 -24.19 27.31
CA HIS A 372 -11.13 -23.99 28.74
C HIS A 372 -10.36 -22.73 29.14
N GLU A 373 -9.17 -22.53 28.57
CA GLU A 373 -8.33 -21.36 28.82
C GLU A 373 -9.01 -20.07 28.36
N SER A 374 -9.45 -20.02 27.09
CA SER A 374 -10.08 -18.82 26.53
C SER A 374 -11.37 -18.46 27.27
N LEU A 375 -12.23 -19.43 27.61
CA LEU A 375 -13.45 -19.13 28.38
C LEU A 375 -13.13 -18.62 29.79
N SER A 376 -12.08 -19.14 30.43
CA SER A 376 -11.63 -18.68 31.75
C SER A 376 -11.14 -17.21 31.68
N GLU A 377 -10.31 -16.90 30.69
CA GLU A 377 -9.80 -15.54 30.45
C GLU A 377 -10.94 -14.54 30.18
N TYR A 378 -11.81 -14.84 29.22
CA TYR A 378 -12.94 -13.96 28.89
C TYR A 378 -13.97 -13.85 30.01
N ARG A 379 -14.13 -14.88 30.85
CA ARG A 379 -15.00 -14.81 32.03
C ARG A 379 -14.49 -13.81 33.06
N ARG A 380 -13.18 -13.80 33.33
CA ARG A 380 -12.56 -12.81 34.25
C ARG A 380 -12.79 -11.38 33.75
N VAL A 381 -12.56 -11.16 32.46
CA VAL A 381 -12.79 -9.87 31.81
C VAL A 381 -14.27 -9.46 31.90
N TYR A 382 -15.18 -10.40 31.67
CA TYR A 382 -16.62 -10.15 31.80
C TYR A 382 -17.03 -9.77 33.24
N ASP A 383 -16.55 -10.52 34.24
CA ASP A 383 -16.88 -10.28 35.64
C ASP A 383 -16.38 -8.90 36.10
N GLN A 384 -15.16 -8.51 35.71
CA GLN A 384 -14.63 -7.16 35.95
C GLN A 384 -15.43 -6.08 35.20
N SER A 385 -15.74 -6.29 33.92
CA SER A 385 -16.56 -5.36 33.13
C SER A 385 -17.93 -5.13 33.78
N ARG A 386 -18.51 -6.16 34.40
CA ARG A 386 -19.78 -6.07 35.13
C ARG A 386 -19.64 -5.27 36.42
N ALA A 387 -18.57 -5.50 37.18
CA ALA A 387 -18.29 -4.76 38.40
C ALA A 387 -18.06 -3.26 38.13
N GLU A 388 -17.43 -2.93 37.01
CA GLU A 388 -17.07 -1.57 36.62
C GLU A 388 -18.00 -0.94 35.57
N LEU A 389 -19.21 -1.48 35.40
CA LEU A 389 -20.17 -1.01 34.39
C LEU A 389 -20.45 0.50 34.47
N ASN A 390 -20.35 1.09 35.66
CA ASN A 390 -20.53 2.53 35.86
C ASN A 390 -19.44 3.37 35.16
N THR A 391 -18.21 2.85 35.03
CA THR A 391 -17.11 3.48 34.29
C THR A 391 -17.45 3.61 32.80
N LEU A 392 -17.98 2.53 32.21
CA LEU A 392 -18.46 2.56 30.82
C LEU A 392 -19.62 3.54 30.64
N LYS A 393 -20.60 3.52 31.55
CA LYS A 393 -21.72 4.47 31.53
C LYS A 393 -21.24 5.92 31.61
N ALA A 394 -20.21 6.20 32.41
CA ALA A 394 -19.63 7.53 32.52
C ALA A 394 -18.97 7.98 31.21
N ALA A 395 -18.20 7.11 30.55
CA ALA A 395 -17.61 7.40 29.24
C ALA A 395 -18.71 7.65 28.18
N CYS A 396 -19.74 6.83 28.12
CA CYS A 396 -20.88 7.06 27.22
C CYS A 396 -21.58 8.40 27.49
N ARG A 397 -21.80 8.77 28.76
CA ARG A 397 -22.33 10.09 29.13
C ARG A 397 -21.48 11.24 28.60
N GLN A 398 -20.17 11.14 28.76
CA GLN A 398 -19.22 12.16 28.31
C GLN A 398 -19.25 12.34 26.79
N TYR A 399 -19.06 11.28 26.01
CA TYR A 399 -18.86 11.41 24.56
C TYR A 399 -20.17 11.43 23.76
N VAL A 400 -21.20 10.72 24.20
CA VAL A 400 -22.47 10.60 23.46
C VAL A 400 -23.47 11.69 23.86
N PHE A 401 -23.54 12.04 25.14
CA PHE A 401 -24.62 12.87 25.67
C PHE A 401 -24.20 14.30 26.07
N GLN A 402 -22.92 14.56 26.30
CA GLN A 402 -22.41 15.89 26.69
C GLN A 402 -21.75 16.67 25.55
N ASN A 403 -21.29 16.01 24.48
CA ASN A 403 -20.69 16.67 23.30
C ASN A 403 -21.72 17.07 22.23
N GLY A 404 -23.00 17.18 22.58
CA GLY A 404 -24.12 17.52 21.68
C GLY A 404 -24.82 18.84 22.02
N ALA A 405 -24.10 19.82 22.58
CA ALA A 405 -24.60 21.17 22.86
C ALA A 405 -23.88 22.21 22.00
#